data_AF-A0A7M7GSR8-F1
#
_entry.id   AF-A0A7M7GSR8-F1
#
_cell.length_a   1.000
_cell.length_b   1.000
_cell.length_c   1.000
_cell.angle_alpha   90.00
_cell.angle_beta   90.00
_cell.angle_gamma   90.00
#
_symmetry.space_group_name_H-M   'P 1'
#
loop_
_entity.id
_entity.type
_entity.pdbx_description
1 polymer ?
#
loop_
_entity_poly.entity_id
_entity_poly.type
_entity_poly.pdbx_seq_one_letter_code
_entity_poly.pdbx_strand_id
1 'polypeptide(L)'
;MGRSKSTEPEESVMGFKDKQKALDTLKALDGRDISYQYHVIASFVSRAKRTLQITRDEEKLANIREALKVFEDWLANYKENNRSKENLAYLPIETIKGFKSLAKKYDVLEEEFYNAYKKEKGDYKGLRSVKIPSGETTWDIERNRNLRKIIDKIKQDHVQWFETDVGDFRGLPTKEHVQCIMLGYSPEPSKLKKLVAQVEEKFGSENNEDMEIDEIDVKGKAKKRKHDSSSSDDDKDEEPEKKSRRSTDEEKAEKEESGLGFKDKEKALQTIKLLEGRDLNYQYHAISGLVKRAERVISCTKDEQKLKNIKEAVEVFDNWITDFKVNGRAKMNFDYLSVDLVRSYKPLADKYKIEDNGFLKAYEEVDGDYKKLRNVQVPDSSITWDIERNKNLQNVVDRVKEQKKWFETDGEFEDLPTEGHIRCIMWAYSHDAGKLKKLLPTLAEKLKS
;
A
#
# COMPACT_ATOMS: atom_id res chain seq x y z
N MET A 1 4.55 -8.32 31.25
CA MET A 1 3.49 -7.31 31.08
C MET A 1 4.14 -5.96 30.84
N GLY A 2 4.02 -5.42 29.64
CA GLY A 2 4.47 -4.06 29.32
C GLY A 2 3.43 -3.47 28.38
N ARG A 3 2.38 -2.87 28.95
CA ARG A 3 1.43 -2.07 28.18
C ARG A 3 2.16 -0.81 27.77
N SER A 4 2.47 -0.71 26.48
CA SER A 4 2.86 0.54 25.83
C SER A 4 1.78 1.57 26.15
N LYS A 5 2.11 2.58 26.95
CA LYS A 5 1.25 3.74 27.14
C LYS A 5 1.24 4.51 25.80
N SER A 6 0.14 4.39 25.06
CA SER A 6 -0.21 5.35 24.02
C SER A 6 -0.59 6.66 24.69
N THR A 7 0.39 7.55 24.86
CA THR A 7 0.13 8.94 25.24
C THR A 7 -0.14 9.74 23.97
N GLU A 8 -1.35 9.63 23.43
CA GLU A 8 -1.94 10.73 22.65
C GLU A 8 -2.74 11.59 23.64
N PRO A 9 -2.27 12.80 24.00
CA PRO A 9 -2.95 13.66 24.97
C PRO A 9 -4.38 14.06 24.52
N GLU A 10 -4.63 13.98 23.21
CA GLU A 10 -5.84 14.51 22.57
C GLU A 10 -7.02 13.53 22.57
N GLU A 11 -6.78 12.21 22.66
CA GLU A 11 -7.87 11.23 22.79
C GLU A 11 -8.70 11.44 24.06
N SER A 12 -8.16 12.11 25.09
CA SER A 12 -8.91 12.41 26.32
C SER A 12 -9.99 13.49 26.13
N VAL A 13 -9.87 14.33 25.09
CA VAL A 13 -10.81 15.43 24.82
C VAL A 13 -11.90 15.00 23.84
N MET A 14 -11.68 13.97 23.03
CA MET A 14 -12.63 13.45 22.04
C MET A 14 -13.58 12.39 22.63
N GLY A 15 -14.80 12.29 22.10
CA GLY A 15 -15.78 11.32 22.59
C GLY A 15 -17.15 11.38 21.91
N PHE A 16 -18.09 10.59 22.42
CA PHE A 16 -19.40 10.38 21.79
C PHE A 16 -20.53 10.11 22.79
N LYS A 17 -20.38 10.60 24.03
CA LYS A 17 -21.36 10.35 25.11
C LYS A 17 -22.74 10.96 24.81
N ASP A 18 -22.77 12.06 24.08
CA ASP A 18 -23.95 12.82 23.70
C ASP A 18 -23.66 13.60 22.40
N LYS A 19 -24.71 14.21 21.83
CA LYS A 19 -24.64 14.99 20.59
C LYS A 19 -23.60 16.11 20.67
N GLN A 20 -23.57 16.84 21.77
CA GLN A 20 -22.64 17.97 21.95
C GLN A 20 -21.19 17.49 21.94
N LYS A 21 -20.90 16.39 22.63
CA LYS A 21 -19.54 15.81 22.66
C LYS A 21 -19.11 15.30 21.29
N ALA A 22 -20.02 14.79 20.48
CA ALA A 22 -19.72 14.44 19.09
C ALA A 22 -19.36 15.68 18.26
N LEU A 23 -20.11 16.77 18.41
CA LEU A 23 -19.79 18.06 17.77
C LEU A 23 -18.44 18.63 18.24
N ASP A 24 -18.16 18.59 19.54
CA ASP A 24 -16.87 19.00 20.11
C ASP A 24 -15.71 18.16 19.54
N THR A 25 -15.96 16.87 19.31
CA THR A 25 -14.99 15.96 18.69
C THR A 25 -14.72 16.32 17.24
N LEU A 26 -15.77 16.61 16.46
CA LEU A 26 -15.59 17.11 15.09
C LEU A 26 -14.81 18.43 15.08
N LYS A 27 -15.08 19.33 16.03
CA LYS A 27 -14.37 20.60 16.19
C LYS A 27 -12.89 20.38 16.57
N ALA A 28 -12.58 19.40 17.42
CA ALA A 28 -11.20 19.06 17.79
C ALA A 28 -10.40 18.41 16.64
N LEU A 29 -11.10 17.79 15.70
CA LEU A 29 -10.54 17.20 14.48
C LEU A 29 -10.42 18.21 13.33
N ASP A 30 -11.11 19.35 13.42
CA ASP A 30 -11.11 20.36 12.37
C ASP A 30 -9.69 20.91 12.09
N GLY A 31 -9.37 21.04 10.81
CA GLY A 31 -8.04 21.41 10.33
C GLY A 31 -7.02 20.27 10.26
N ARG A 32 -7.28 19.09 10.85
CA ARG A 32 -6.38 17.93 10.69
C ARG A 32 -6.50 17.28 9.31
N ASP A 33 -5.57 16.40 8.96
CA ASP A 33 -5.62 15.65 7.70
C ASP A 33 -6.95 14.91 7.54
N ILE A 34 -7.59 15.05 6.37
CA ILE A 34 -8.93 14.51 6.16
C ILE A 34 -8.98 12.98 6.33
N SER A 35 -7.93 12.27 5.93
CA SER A 35 -7.79 10.83 6.14
C SER A 35 -7.73 10.48 7.63
N TYR A 36 -7.04 11.29 8.44
CA TYR A 36 -7.01 11.10 9.89
C TYR A 36 -8.37 11.35 10.53
N GLN A 37 -9.04 12.44 10.15
CA GLN A 37 -10.42 12.72 10.62
C GLN A 37 -11.34 11.54 10.32
N TYR A 38 -11.31 11.03 9.09
CA TYR A 38 -12.10 9.87 8.66
C TYR A 38 -11.84 8.64 9.55
N HIS A 39 -10.58 8.28 9.78
CA HIS A 39 -10.24 7.12 10.59
C HIS A 39 -10.69 7.25 12.05
N VAL A 40 -10.53 8.44 12.65
CA VAL A 40 -10.96 8.69 14.03
C VAL A 40 -12.48 8.61 14.14
N ILE A 41 -13.21 9.24 13.21
CA ILE A 41 -14.68 9.25 13.18
C ILE A 41 -15.24 7.85 12.93
N ALA A 42 -14.68 7.09 11.98
CA ALA A 42 -15.07 5.71 11.72
C ALA A 42 -14.84 4.79 12.94
N SER A 43 -13.76 5.02 13.68
CA SER A 43 -13.50 4.35 14.96
C SER A 43 -14.55 4.71 16.01
N PHE A 44 -14.95 5.98 16.12
CA PHE A 44 -16.03 6.40 17.02
C PHE A 44 -17.39 5.82 16.66
N VAL A 45 -17.76 5.78 15.38
CA VAL A 45 -18.99 5.12 14.89
C VAL A 45 -19.02 3.65 15.29
N SER A 46 -17.91 2.94 15.10
CA SER A 46 -17.80 1.53 15.45
C SER A 46 -17.94 1.31 16.96
N ARG A 47 -17.31 2.17 17.77
CA ARG A 47 -17.42 2.15 19.24
C ARG A 47 -18.84 2.49 19.71
N ALA A 48 -19.47 3.52 19.15
CA ALA A 48 -20.84 3.92 19.45
C ALA A 48 -21.85 2.81 19.16
N LYS A 49 -21.75 2.15 17.99
CA LYS A 49 -22.58 0.99 17.63
C LYS A 49 -22.43 -0.16 18.62
N ARG A 50 -21.22 -0.44 19.08
CA ARG A 50 -20.98 -1.44 20.12
C ARG A 50 -21.58 -1.02 21.46
N THR A 51 -21.43 0.24 21.87
CA THR A 51 -21.99 0.76 23.12
C THR A 51 -23.52 0.69 23.14
N LEU A 52 -24.18 0.95 22.00
CA LEU A 52 -25.63 0.79 21.85
C LEU A 52 -26.12 -0.65 22.09
N GLN A 53 -25.32 -1.67 21.76
CA GLN A 53 -25.68 -3.08 21.95
C GLN A 53 -25.61 -3.53 23.41
N ILE A 54 -24.78 -2.89 24.23
CA ILE A 54 -24.52 -3.31 25.62
C ILE A 54 -25.21 -2.43 26.67
N THR A 55 -25.64 -1.22 26.29
CA THR A 55 -26.28 -0.25 27.20
C THR A 55 -27.77 -0.53 27.31
N ARG A 56 -28.30 -0.53 28.53
CA ARG A 56 -29.73 -0.77 28.81
C ARG A 56 -30.49 0.49 29.27
N ASP A 57 -29.76 1.57 29.51
CA ASP A 57 -30.26 2.85 29.97
C ASP A 57 -30.81 3.65 28.77
N GLU A 58 -32.12 3.96 28.79
CA GLU A 58 -32.82 4.56 27.64
C GLU A 58 -32.34 5.98 27.31
N GLU A 59 -32.03 6.78 28.33
CA GLU A 59 -31.53 8.15 28.15
C GLU A 59 -30.13 8.14 27.51
N LYS A 60 -29.23 7.27 28.00
CA LYS A 60 -27.90 7.08 27.39
C LYS A 60 -28.01 6.56 25.97
N LEU A 61 -28.96 5.66 25.67
CA LEU A 61 -29.19 5.17 24.31
C LEU A 61 -29.63 6.31 23.38
N ALA A 62 -30.52 7.20 23.81
CA ALA A 62 -30.91 8.37 23.04
C ALA A 62 -29.71 9.28 22.75
N ASN A 63 -28.94 9.62 23.77
CA ASN A 63 -27.74 10.46 23.65
C ASN A 63 -26.69 9.88 22.69
N ILE A 64 -26.45 8.56 22.76
CA ILE A 64 -25.49 7.89 21.87
C ILE A 64 -26.03 7.81 20.44
N ARG A 65 -27.35 7.63 20.24
CA ARG A 65 -27.95 7.65 18.89
C ARG A 65 -27.81 9.01 18.23
N GLU A 66 -28.01 10.10 18.98
CA GLU A 66 -27.80 11.45 18.46
C GLU A 66 -26.33 11.72 18.14
N ALA A 67 -25.41 11.30 19.01
CA ALA A 67 -23.97 11.38 18.75
C ALA A 67 -23.56 10.58 17.50
N LEU A 68 -24.12 9.37 17.34
CA LEU A 68 -23.86 8.51 16.19
C LEU A 68 -24.34 9.18 14.89
N LYS A 69 -25.52 9.81 14.91
CA LYS A 69 -26.06 10.53 13.75
C LYS A 69 -25.12 11.64 13.29
N VAL A 70 -24.57 12.44 14.22
CA VAL A 70 -23.60 13.49 13.89
C VAL A 70 -22.40 12.94 13.10
N PHE A 71 -21.86 11.79 13.50
CA PHE A 71 -20.74 11.17 12.78
C PHE A 71 -21.15 10.51 11.47
N GLU A 72 -22.32 9.89 11.41
CA GLU A 72 -22.84 9.30 10.17
C GLU A 72 -23.13 10.38 9.11
N ASP A 73 -23.67 11.53 9.52
CA ASP A 73 -23.87 12.69 8.66
C ASP A 73 -22.53 13.23 8.13
N TRP A 74 -21.49 13.31 8.99
CA TRP A 74 -20.14 13.68 8.55
C TRP A 74 -19.55 12.67 7.56
N LEU A 75 -19.72 11.36 7.80
CA LEU A 75 -19.24 10.31 6.91
C LEU A 75 -19.99 10.28 5.57
N ALA A 76 -21.29 10.59 5.57
CA ALA A 76 -22.07 10.76 4.34
C ALA A 76 -21.52 11.94 3.54
N ASN A 77 -21.35 13.10 4.17
CA ASN A 77 -20.74 14.27 3.55
C ASN A 77 -19.33 14.00 2.99
N TYR A 78 -18.51 13.23 3.72
CA TYR A 78 -17.18 12.80 3.28
C TYR A 78 -17.23 12.00 1.97
N LYS A 79 -18.18 11.08 1.84
CA LYS A 79 -18.35 10.26 0.64
C LYS A 79 -18.97 11.04 -0.52
N GLU A 80 -20.06 11.75 -0.27
CA GLU A 80 -20.82 12.49 -1.30
C GLU A 80 -19.96 13.57 -1.97
N ASN A 81 -19.10 14.25 -1.20
CA ASN A 81 -18.25 15.31 -1.73
C ASN A 81 -16.84 14.85 -2.10
N ASN A 82 -16.59 13.53 -2.14
CA ASN A 82 -15.27 12.96 -2.45
C ASN A 82 -14.13 13.61 -1.66
N ARG A 83 -14.36 13.85 -0.36
CA ARG A 83 -13.46 14.62 0.51
C ARG A 83 -12.11 13.93 0.72
N SER A 84 -11.95 12.67 0.31
CA SER A 84 -10.66 11.99 0.22
C SER A 84 -9.64 12.75 -0.66
N LYS A 85 -10.12 13.46 -1.69
CA LYS A 85 -9.28 14.28 -2.59
C LYS A 85 -8.79 15.58 -1.94
N GLU A 86 -9.34 15.98 -0.79
CA GLU A 86 -8.85 17.13 0.00
C GLU A 86 -7.54 16.80 0.75
N ASN A 87 -7.01 15.58 0.64
CA ASN A 87 -5.84 15.16 1.38
C ASN A 87 -4.58 15.91 0.90
N LEU A 88 -3.96 16.64 1.82
CA LEU A 88 -2.75 17.43 1.55
C LEU A 88 -1.51 16.62 1.93
N ALA A 89 -1.11 15.67 1.07
CA ALA A 89 0.01 14.77 1.34
C ALA A 89 1.31 15.52 1.67
N TYR A 90 2.12 14.96 2.58
CA TYR A 90 3.39 15.54 3.00
C TYR A 90 4.50 15.22 2.00
N LEU A 91 5.31 16.22 1.68
CA LEU A 91 6.54 16.05 0.91
C LEU A 91 7.68 15.48 1.78
N PRO A 92 8.64 14.76 1.18
CA PRO A 92 9.90 14.41 1.85
C PRO A 92 10.65 15.66 2.29
N ILE A 93 11.29 15.59 3.45
CA ILE A 93 12.01 16.74 4.03
C ILE A 93 13.14 17.24 3.13
N GLU A 94 13.81 16.34 2.41
CA GLU A 94 14.86 16.66 1.46
C GLU A 94 14.32 17.44 0.27
N THR A 95 13.07 17.14 -0.14
CA THR A 95 12.41 17.91 -1.21
C THR A 95 12.18 19.34 -0.74
N ILE A 96 11.64 19.54 0.46
CA ILE A 96 11.42 20.90 1.01
C ILE A 96 12.75 21.65 1.12
N LYS A 97 13.81 20.99 1.63
CA LYS A 97 15.16 21.56 1.75
C LYS A 97 15.68 22.06 0.39
N GLY A 98 15.49 21.27 -0.67
CA GLY A 98 15.94 21.60 -2.02
C GLY A 98 15.29 22.85 -2.63
N PHE A 99 14.14 23.28 -2.12
CA PHE A 99 13.43 24.47 -2.61
C PHE A 99 13.63 25.73 -1.75
N LYS A 100 14.44 25.68 -0.67
CA LYS A 100 14.71 26.84 0.19
C LYS A 100 15.33 28.03 -0.57
N SER A 101 16.31 27.76 -1.44
CA SER A 101 16.98 28.82 -2.22
C SER A 101 16.00 29.51 -3.16
N LEU A 102 15.07 28.76 -3.77
CA LEU A 102 14.00 29.32 -4.58
C LEU A 102 13.00 30.13 -3.75
N ALA A 103 12.64 29.65 -2.54
CA ALA A 103 11.78 30.40 -1.62
C ALA A 103 12.40 31.73 -1.19
N LYS A 104 13.72 31.80 -0.97
CA LYS A 104 14.42 33.07 -0.74
C LYS A 104 14.33 34.01 -1.94
N LYS A 105 14.47 33.48 -3.16
CA LYS A 105 14.38 34.29 -4.39
C LYS A 105 12.99 34.90 -4.60
N TYR A 106 11.95 34.19 -4.19
CA TYR A 106 10.57 34.69 -4.23
C TYR A 106 10.16 35.54 -3.02
N ASP A 107 11.05 35.69 -2.03
CA ASP A 107 10.78 36.38 -0.75
C ASP A 107 9.58 35.76 0.00
N VAL A 108 9.58 34.43 0.11
CA VAL A 108 8.51 33.64 0.77
C VAL A 108 9.07 32.55 1.68
N LEU A 109 10.34 32.65 2.06
CA LEU A 109 10.95 31.66 2.93
C LEU A 109 10.39 31.79 4.36
N GLU A 110 9.55 30.84 4.75
CA GLU A 110 9.11 30.61 6.13
C GLU A 110 9.73 29.30 6.62
N GLU A 111 10.56 29.37 7.67
CA GLU A 111 11.34 28.21 8.14
C GLU A 111 10.71 27.53 9.36
N GLU A 112 9.71 28.12 10.00
CA GLU A 112 9.17 27.63 11.26
C GLU A 112 8.60 26.21 11.12
N PHE A 113 7.79 25.97 10.08
CA PHE A 113 7.26 24.64 9.78
C PHE A 113 8.38 23.66 9.43
N TYR A 114 9.31 24.06 8.55
CA TYR A 114 10.42 23.21 8.14
C TYR A 114 11.26 22.77 9.33
N ASN A 115 11.57 23.68 10.24
CA ASN A 115 12.33 23.42 11.46
C ASN A 115 11.59 22.49 12.42
N ALA A 116 10.27 22.65 12.57
CA ALA A 116 9.45 21.72 13.35
C ALA A 116 9.43 20.31 12.73
N TYR A 117 9.27 20.22 11.40
CA TYR A 117 9.26 18.96 10.67
C TYR A 117 10.63 18.26 10.64
N LYS A 118 11.73 19.05 10.62
CA LYS A 118 13.12 18.57 10.77
C LYS A 118 13.37 17.95 12.13
N LYS A 119 12.86 18.56 13.22
CA LYS A 119 12.97 18.00 14.57
C LYS A 119 12.29 16.64 14.70
N GLU A 120 11.15 16.47 14.02
CA GLU A 120 10.44 15.19 13.91
C GLU A 120 11.03 14.24 12.84
N LYS A 121 12.18 14.58 12.24
CA LYS A 121 12.89 13.77 11.23
C LYS A 121 12.02 13.41 10.01
N GLY A 122 11.11 14.30 9.64
CA GLY A 122 10.17 14.04 8.54
C GLY A 122 8.98 13.14 8.91
N ASP A 123 8.76 12.80 10.18
CA ASP A 123 7.53 12.10 10.61
C ASP A 123 6.38 13.07 10.83
N TYR A 124 5.47 13.13 9.85
CA TYR A 124 4.30 14.01 9.90
C TYR A 124 3.32 13.66 11.03
N LYS A 125 3.35 12.42 11.55
CA LYS A 125 2.49 12.04 12.68
C LYS A 125 2.94 12.72 13.97
N GLY A 126 4.24 12.95 14.13
CA GLY A 126 4.81 13.67 15.27
C GLY A 126 4.26 15.10 15.36
N LEU A 127 4.06 15.76 14.22
CA LEU A 127 3.55 17.14 14.14
C LEU A 127 2.18 17.35 14.79
N ARG A 128 1.39 16.28 14.99
CA ARG A 128 0.11 16.32 15.71
C ARG A 128 0.26 16.66 17.20
N SER A 129 1.46 16.51 17.74
CA SER A 129 1.77 16.86 19.14
C SER A 129 2.70 18.08 19.25
N VAL A 130 3.31 18.53 18.15
CA VAL A 130 4.20 19.69 18.16
C VAL A 130 3.37 20.95 18.04
N LYS A 131 3.36 21.76 19.11
CA LYS A 131 2.65 23.05 19.12
C LYS A 131 3.38 24.10 18.31
N ILE A 132 2.62 25.02 17.71
CA ILE A 132 3.17 26.25 17.14
C ILE A 132 3.69 27.18 18.27
N PRO A 133 4.56 28.16 17.98
CA PRO A 133 5.14 29.04 19.01
C PRO A 133 4.12 29.77 19.90
N SER A 134 2.95 30.14 19.36
CA SER A 134 1.87 30.76 20.16
C SER A 134 1.22 29.79 21.14
N GLY A 135 1.40 28.47 20.96
CA GLY A 135 0.85 27.42 21.79
C GLY A 135 -0.64 27.12 21.55
N GLU A 136 -1.29 27.83 20.63
CA GLU A 136 -2.73 27.77 20.38
C GLU A 136 -3.17 26.49 19.64
N THR A 137 -2.32 25.99 18.74
CA THR A 137 -2.60 24.79 17.93
C THR A 137 -1.32 24.01 17.64
N THR A 138 -1.45 22.93 16.88
CA THR A 138 -0.37 22.04 16.47
C THR A 138 0.02 22.28 15.02
N TRP A 139 1.25 21.91 14.66
CA TRP A 139 1.79 22.17 13.33
C TRP A 139 1.02 21.47 12.21
N ASP A 140 0.43 20.29 12.45
CA ASP A 140 -0.42 19.61 11.46
C ASP A 140 -1.67 20.45 11.09
N ILE A 141 -2.29 21.08 12.09
CA ILE A 141 -3.47 21.92 11.90
C ILE A 141 -3.09 23.24 11.24
N GLU A 142 -2.08 23.93 11.77
CA GLU A 142 -1.68 25.25 11.25
C GLU A 142 -1.23 25.16 9.79
N ARG A 143 -0.41 24.15 9.47
CA ARG A 143 0.02 23.86 8.09
C ARG A 143 -1.15 23.65 7.15
N ASN A 144 -2.12 22.82 7.54
CA ASN A 144 -3.29 22.52 6.68
C ASN A 144 -4.18 23.76 6.48
N ARG A 145 -4.35 24.60 7.51
CA ARG A 145 -5.08 25.86 7.39
C ARG A 145 -4.40 26.83 6.42
N ASN A 146 -3.09 26.99 6.53
CA ASN A 146 -2.34 27.90 5.67
C ASN A 146 -2.28 27.39 4.22
N LEU A 147 -2.13 26.09 4.01
CA LEU A 147 -2.24 25.50 2.68
C LEU A 147 -3.60 25.71 2.05
N ARG A 148 -4.71 25.53 2.79
CA ARG A 148 -6.05 25.80 2.26
C ARG A 148 -6.18 27.24 1.77
N LYS A 149 -5.74 28.22 2.58
CA LYS A 149 -5.74 29.64 2.18
C LYS A 149 -4.96 29.88 0.89
N ILE A 150 -3.75 29.32 0.77
CA ILE A 150 -2.91 29.50 -0.43
C ILE A 150 -3.53 28.81 -1.65
N ILE A 151 -4.00 27.58 -1.51
CA ILE A 151 -4.64 26.80 -2.59
C ILE A 151 -5.91 27.50 -3.08
N ASP A 152 -6.73 28.04 -2.17
CA ASP A 152 -7.93 28.76 -2.52
C ASP A 152 -7.60 30.05 -3.28
N LYS A 153 -6.53 30.76 -2.89
CA LYS A 153 -6.00 31.90 -3.64
C LYS A 153 -5.54 31.50 -5.05
N ILE A 154 -4.75 30.42 -5.18
CA ILE A 154 -4.31 29.88 -6.48
C ILE A 154 -5.51 29.59 -7.39
N LYS A 155 -6.57 28.98 -6.85
CA LYS A 155 -7.79 28.68 -7.60
C LYS A 155 -8.56 29.93 -8.01
N GLN A 156 -8.73 30.89 -7.10
CA GLN A 156 -9.44 32.15 -7.37
C GLN A 156 -8.72 32.97 -8.43
N ASP A 157 -7.41 33.11 -8.31
CA ASP A 157 -6.56 33.91 -9.19
C ASP A 157 -6.13 33.14 -10.45
N HIS A 158 -6.55 31.87 -10.59
CA HIS A 158 -6.19 30.96 -11.69
C HIS A 158 -4.66 30.88 -11.94
N VAL A 159 -3.89 30.94 -10.85
CA VAL A 159 -2.42 30.87 -10.88
C VAL A 159 -1.99 29.47 -11.28
N GLN A 160 -1.04 29.37 -12.21
CA GLN A 160 -0.46 28.09 -12.58
C GLN A 160 0.45 27.56 -11.46
N TRP A 161 0.59 26.24 -11.36
CA TRP A 161 1.52 25.63 -10.39
C TRP A 161 2.98 25.83 -10.79
N PHE A 162 3.27 26.06 -12.07
CA PHE A 162 4.62 26.23 -12.60
C PHE A 162 4.67 27.44 -13.53
N GLU A 163 5.81 28.14 -13.50
CA GLU A 163 6.08 29.28 -14.35
C GLU A 163 6.19 28.85 -15.82
N THR A 164 5.36 29.43 -16.69
CA THR A 164 5.32 29.06 -18.12
C THR A 164 6.28 29.91 -18.97
N ASP A 165 6.48 31.18 -18.63
CA ASP A 165 7.08 32.18 -19.54
C ASP A 165 8.11 33.13 -18.88
N VAL A 166 8.42 32.95 -17.59
CA VAL A 166 9.25 33.90 -16.82
C VAL A 166 10.73 33.47 -16.78
N GLY A 167 11.52 33.87 -17.79
CA GLY A 167 13.00 33.89 -17.74
C GLY A 167 13.67 32.69 -17.06
N ASP A 168 14.54 32.95 -16.08
CA ASP A 168 15.29 31.92 -15.34
C ASP A 168 14.40 30.98 -14.50
N PHE A 169 13.16 31.39 -14.22
CA PHE A 169 12.18 30.64 -13.43
C PHE A 169 11.32 29.69 -14.29
N ARG A 170 11.43 29.75 -15.62
CA ARG A 170 10.63 28.91 -16.52
C ARG A 170 10.73 27.43 -16.17
N GLY A 171 9.58 26.79 -16.00
CA GLY A 171 9.43 25.38 -15.64
C GLY A 171 9.56 25.09 -14.14
N LEU A 172 9.89 26.08 -13.31
CA LEU A 172 9.96 25.95 -11.86
C LEU A 172 8.62 26.30 -11.21
N PRO A 173 8.41 25.90 -9.94
CA PRO A 173 7.21 26.29 -9.19
C PRO A 173 7.03 27.81 -9.13
N THR A 174 5.78 28.26 -9.25
CA THR A 174 5.40 29.67 -9.05
C THR A 174 5.57 30.07 -7.58
N LYS A 175 5.53 31.37 -7.28
CA LYS A 175 5.63 31.91 -5.90
C LYS A 175 4.65 31.22 -4.93
N GLU A 176 3.37 31.14 -5.30
CA GLU A 176 2.34 30.50 -4.49
C GLU A 176 2.57 28.99 -4.32
N HIS A 177 3.07 28.30 -5.36
CA HIS A 177 3.42 26.89 -5.24
C HIS A 177 4.63 26.70 -4.32
N VAL A 178 5.63 27.58 -4.36
CA VAL A 178 6.78 27.52 -3.43
C VAL A 178 6.34 27.70 -1.99
N GLN A 179 5.36 28.58 -1.71
CA GLN A 179 4.76 28.67 -0.36
C GLN A 179 4.13 27.34 0.07
N CYS A 180 3.43 26.65 -0.83
CA CYS A 180 2.90 25.31 -0.55
C CYS A 180 4.01 24.29 -0.29
N ILE A 181 5.12 24.34 -1.05
CA ILE A 181 6.26 23.45 -0.89
C ILE A 181 6.94 23.68 0.46
N MET A 182 7.06 24.93 0.91
CA MET A 182 7.61 25.26 2.23
C MET A 182 6.74 24.75 3.37
N LEU A 183 5.43 24.60 3.15
CA LEU A 183 4.49 23.90 4.02
C LEU A 183 4.42 22.38 3.76
N GLY A 184 5.34 21.84 2.96
CA GLY A 184 5.46 20.42 2.67
C GLY A 184 4.33 19.85 1.81
N TYR A 185 3.78 20.60 0.86
CA TYR A 185 2.74 20.14 -0.06
C TYR A 185 3.04 20.47 -1.52
N SER A 186 2.62 19.58 -2.41
CA SER A 186 2.50 19.85 -3.84
C SER A 186 1.49 18.89 -4.47
N PRO A 187 0.71 19.33 -5.47
CA PRO A 187 -0.09 18.42 -6.29
C PRO A 187 0.77 17.52 -7.20
N GLU A 188 2.02 17.89 -7.50
CA GLU A 188 2.93 17.15 -8.39
C GLU A 188 4.27 16.79 -7.71
N PRO A 189 4.27 15.98 -6.64
CA PRO A 189 5.47 15.67 -5.86
C PRO A 189 6.58 15.01 -6.69
N SER A 190 6.22 14.16 -7.64
CA SER A 190 7.16 13.46 -8.53
C SER A 190 7.91 14.41 -9.46
N LYS A 191 7.28 15.53 -9.86
CA LYS A 191 7.92 16.55 -10.68
C LYS A 191 8.89 17.38 -9.85
N LEU A 192 8.50 17.78 -8.64
CA LEU A 192 9.39 18.49 -7.72
C LEU A 192 10.67 17.73 -7.43
N LYS A 193 10.58 16.41 -7.19
CA LYS A 193 11.76 15.57 -6.95
C LYS A 193 12.79 15.64 -8.08
N LYS A 194 12.34 15.81 -9.34
CA LYS A 194 13.23 15.95 -10.50
C LYS A 194 13.81 17.37 -10.63
N LEU A 195 13.06 18.37 -10.17
CA LEU A 195 13.44 19.78 -10.26
C LEU A 195 14.41 20.23 -9.15
N VAL A 196 14.57 19.46 -8.06
CA VAL A 196 15.50 19.81 -6.95
C VAL A 196 16.90 20.13 -7.48
N ALA A 197 17.49 19.25 -8.29
CA ALA A 197 18.84 19.46 -8.83
C ALA A 197 18.92 20.73 -9.71
N GLN A 198 17.87 21.01 -10.49
CA GLN A 198 17.82 22.20 -11.33
C GLN A 198 17.72 23.49 -10.51
N VAL A 199 16.98 23.46 -9.39
CA VAL A 199 16.88 24.58 -8.45
C VAL A 199 18.22 24.84 -7.76
N GLU A 200 18.87 23.78 -7.29
CA GLU A 200 20.19 23.86 -6.66
C GLU A 200 21.26 24.39 -7.62
N GLU A 201 21.23 23.98 -8.89
CA GLU A 201 22.14 24.47 -9.92
C GLU A 201 21.92 25.96 -10.21
N LYS A 202 20.67 26.40 -10.37
CA LYS A 202 20.33 27.77 -10.76
C LYS A 202 20.45 28.79 -9.61
N PHE A 203 20.09 28.39 -8.39
CA PHE A 203 19.97 29.31 -7.26
C PHE A 203 20.89 28.97 -6.08
N GLY A 204 21.71 27.92 -6.21
CA GLY A 204 22.63 27.45 -5.18
C GLY A 204 21.98 26.48 -4.18
N SER A 205 22.83 25.79 -3.42
CA SER A 205 22.43 24.93 -2.29
C SER A 205 22.84 25.55 -0.96
N GLU A 206 21.94 25.53 0.02
CA GLU A 206 22.22 25.94 1.41
C GLU A 206 22.73 24.74 2.22
N ASN A 207 23.80 24.10 1.76
CA ASN A 207 24.37 22.94 2.43
C ASN A 207 25.39 23.29 3.53
N ASN A 208 25.59 24.57 3.86
CA ASN A 208 26.65 25.01 4.77
C ASN A 208 26.25 25.22 6.25
N GLU A 209 25.00 24.94 6.66
CA GLU A 209 24.54 25.21 8.05
C GLU A 209 24.37 23.96 8.94
N ASP A 210 24.83 22.77 8.53
CA ASP A 210 24.70 21.52 9.32
C ASP A 210 26.06 21.01 9.87
N MET A 211 27.02 21.90 10.16
CA MET A 211 28.21 21.60 10.97
C MET A 211 28.28 22.51 12.19
N GLU A 212 27.49 22.25 13.24
CA GLU A 212 27.90 22.47 14.65
C GLU A 212 26.84 21.99 15.68
N ILE A 213 27.35 21.24 16.68
CA ILE A 213 26.87 21.01 18.07
C ILE A 213 25.74 19.98 18.28
N ASP A 214 25.86 18.97 19.14
CA ASP A 214 27.00 18.30 19.79
C ASP A 214 26.48 16.96 20.35
N GLU A 215 27.42 16.04 20.50
CA GLU A 215 27.32 14.79 21.25
C GLU A 215 26.82 15.03 22.69
N ILE A 216 25.88 14.20 23.17
CA ILE A 216 25.92 13.57 24.51
C ILE A 216 25.03 12.32 24.50
N ASP A 217 25.63 11.24 25.00
CA ASP A 217 25.08 9.95 25.41
C ASP A 217 24.79 8.85 24.37
N VAL A 218 25.92 8.27 23.95
CA VAL A 218 26.07 6.86 23.62
C VAL A 218 25.63 5.98 24.80
N LYS A 219 24.57 5.19 24.60
CA LYS A 219 24.52 3.74 24.91
C LYS A 219 23.18 3.11 24.49
N GLY A 220 23.22 2.27 23.46
CA GLY A 220 22.21 1.21 23.33
C GLY A 220 21.74 0.82 21.92
N LYS A 221 22.53 -0.05 21.26
CA LYS A 221 22.11 -1.02 20.23
C LYS A 221 21.59 -0.49 18.90
N ALA A 222 22.48 -0.56 17.91
CA ALA A 222 22.18 -0.63 16.49
C ALA A 222 21.16 -1.73 16.15
N LYS A 223 20.09 -1.37 15.44
CA LYS A 223 19.40 -2.24 14.48
C LYS A 223 18.99 -1.42 13.26
N LYS A 224 19.69 -1.66 12.15
CA LYS A 224 19.28 -1.33 10.78
C LYS A 224 17.85 -1.83 10.55
N ARG A 225 16.93 -0.93 10.21
CA ARG A 225 15.66 -1.25 9.54
C ARG A 225 15.62 -0.48 8.22
N LYS A 226 15.64 -1.24 7.12
CA LYS A 226 15.30 -0.75 5.78
C LYS A 226 13.81 -0.43 5.77
N HIS A 227 13.45 0.76 5.29
CA HIS A 227 12.08 1.17 5.02
C HIS A 227 11.89 1.12 3.50
N ASP A 228 11.12 0.14 3.02
CA ASP A 228 10.55 0.16 1.67
C ASP A 228 9.12 0.68 1.79
N SER A 229 8.90 1.90 1.30
CA SER A 229 7.59 2.45 0.99
C SER A 229 7.38 2.31 -0.51
N SER A 230 6.57 1.32 -0.90
CA SER A 230 5.98 1.23 -2.22
C SER A 230 4.46 1.25 -2.03
N SER A 231 3.87 2.42 -2.21
CA SER A 231 2.44 2.61 -2.39
C SER A 231 2.22 2.67 -3.89
N SER A 232 1.52 1.67 -4.43
CA SER A 232 1.02 1.68 -5.80
C SER A 232 -0.49 1.56 -5.69
N ASP A 233 -1.17 2.69 -5.79
CA ASP A 233 -2.61 2.77 -5.96
C ASP A 233 -2.88 2.82 -7.48
N ASP A 234 -3.51 1.77 -8.00
CA ASP A 234 -4.24 1.78 -9.27
C ASP A 234 -5.73 1.68 -8.91
N ASP A 235 -6.43 2.81 -8.96
CA ASP A 235 -7.89 2.88 -8.94
C ASP A 235 -8.41 2.54 -10.34
N LYS A 236 -9.22 1.48 -10.44
CA LYS A 236 -10.18 1.29 -11.53
C LYS A 236 -11.59 1.31 -10.94
N ASP A 237 -12.36 2.30 -11.36
CA ASP A 237 -13.79 2.46 -11.17
C ASP A 237 -14.56 1.26 -11.70
N GLU A 238 -15.40 0.63 -10.88
CA GLU A 238 -16.71 0.11 -11.28
C GLU A 238 -17.69 0.24 -10.10
N GLU A 239 -18.81 0.95 -10.35
CA GLU A 239 -19.95 1.07 -9.45
C GLU A 239 -20.57 -0.30 -9.12
N PRO A 240 -21.23 -0.42 -7.96
CA PRO A 240 -22.44 -1.24 -7.90
C PRO A 240 -23.63 -0.42 -7.42
N GLU A 241 -24.64 -0.35 -8.28
CA GLU A 241 -25.99 0.12 -7.97
C GLU A 241 -26.58 -0.63 -6.77
N LYS A 242 -27.14 0.13 -5.82
CA LYS A 242 -27.99 -0.41 -4.75
C LYS A 242 -29.35 -0.83 -5.34
N LYS A 243 -29.67 -2.13 -5.28
CA LYS A 243 -31.05 -2.59 -5.16
C LYS A 243 -31.29 -3.22 -3.80
N SER A 244 -32.23 -2.62 -3.07
CA SER A 244 -32.83 -3.22 -1.89
C SER A 244 -33.71 -4.41 -2.31
N ARG A 245 -33.67 -5.52 -1.57
CA ARG A 245 -34.84 -6.34 -1.29
C ARG A 245 -34.57 -7.34 -0.18
N ARG A 246 -35.66 -7.61 0.53
CA ARG A 246 -35.80 -8.37 1.76
C ARG A 246 -35.45 -9.84 1.57
N SER A 247 -34.86 -10.41 2.62
CA SER A 247 -34.90 -11.81 3.06
C SER A 247 -35.68 -12.80 2.17
N THR A 248 -34.92 -13.69 1.52
CA THR A 248 -35.33 -15.06 1.18
C THR A 248 -34.13 -15.96 1.36
N ASP A 249 -34.37 -17.15 1.92
CA ASP A 249 -33.43 -18.15 2.48
C ASP A 249 -32.37 -18.75 1.52
N GLU A 250 -32.02 -18.09 0.42
CA GLU A 250 -31.11 -18.62 -0.61
C GLU A 250 -29.64 -18.14 -0.45
N GLU A 251 -29.37 -17.10 0.35
CA GLU A 251 -28.01 -16.60 0.64
C GLU A 251 -27.18 -17.48 1.60
N LYS A 252 -27.72 -18.61 2.06
CA LYS A 252 -26.96 -19.58 2.88
C LYS A 252 -26.08 -20.52 2.04
N ALA A 253 -26.25 -20.58 0.72
CA ALA A 253 -25.48 -21.48 -0.14
C ALA A 253 -24.13 -20.90 -0.62
N GLU A 254 -24.00 -19.57 -0.76
CA GLU A 254 -22.79 -18.96 -1.38
C GLU A 254 -21.57 -18.80 -0.45
N LYS A 255 -21.67 -19.15 0.84
CA LYS A 255 -20.54 -19.08 1.79
C LYS A 255 -19.93 -20.43 2.17
N GLU A 256 -20.44 -21.53 1.62
CA GLU A 256 -19.89 -22.88 1.87
C GLU A 256 -18.85 -23.35 0.83
N GLU A 257 -18.60 -22.59 -0.24
CA GLU A 257 -17.74 -23.03 -1.37
C GLU A 257 -16.35 -22.38 -1.49
N SER A 258 -15.82 -21.73 -0.44
CA SER A 258 -14.36 -21.72 -0.31
C SER A 258 -13.97 -22.97 0.48
N GLY A 259 -13.53 -24.05 -0.18
CA GLY A 259 -13.19 -25.33 0.45
C GLY A 259 -12.14 -25.26 1.59
N LEU A 260 -11.56 -24.07 1.81
CA LEU A 260 -10.64 -23.71 2.90
C LEU A 260 -11.39 -23.54 4.24
N GLY A 261 -10.88 -24.14 5.32
CA GLY A 261 -11.50 -24.05 6.63
C GLY A 261 -10.56 -24.35 7.80
N PHE A 262 -11.05 -24.11 9.02
CA PHE A 262 -10.27 -24.23 10.26
C PHE A 262 -11.07 -24.83 11.41
N LYS A 263 -12.10 -25.63 11.09
CA LYS A 263 -13.00 -26.20 12.11
C LYS A 263 -12.29 -27.15 13.08
N ASP A 264 -11.31 -27.91 12.57
CA ASP A 264 -10.55 -28.94 13.27
C ASP A 264 -9.19 -29.12 12.57
N LYS A 265 -8.31 -29.89 13.21
CA LYS A 265 -6.96 -30.21 12.72
C LYS A 265 -6.97 -30.82 11.31
N GLU A 266 -7.90 -31.74 11.06
CA GLU A 266 -8.04 -32.44 9.78
C GLU A 266 -8.40 -31.47 8.65
N LYS A 267 -9.33 -30.56 8.90
CA LYS A 267 -9.71 -29.51 7.94
C LYS A 267 -8.57 -28.53 7.69
N ALA A 268 -7.77 -28.21 8.70
CA ALA A 268 -6.58 -27.38 8.52
C ALA A 268 -5.56 -28.06 7.59
N LEU A 269 -5.31 -29.36 7.76
CA LEU A 269 -4.44 -30.14 6.87
C LEU A 269 -5.01 -30.22 5.45
N GLN A 270 -6.30 -30.46 5.29
CA GLN A 270 -6.98 -30.43 3.98
C GLN A 270 -6.86 -29.04 3.33
N THR A 271 -6.96 -27.97 4.11
CA THR A 271 -6.83 -26.59 3.63
C THR A 271 -5.42 -26.31 3.11
N ILE A 272 -4.38 -26.75 3.82
CA ILE A 272 -3.00 -26.66 3.34
C ILE A 272 -2.85 -27.45 2.02
N LYS A 273 -3.42 -28.65 1.94
CA LYS A 273 -3.41 -29.47 0.72
C LYS A 273 -4.13 -28.81 -0.46
N LEU A 274 -5.26 -28.13 -0.23
CA LEU A 274 -5.97 -27.38 -1.28
C LEU A 274 -5.22 -26.14 -1.78
N LEU A 275 -4.29 -25.63 -0.97
CA LEU A 275 -3.43 -24.50 -1.31
C LEU A 275 -2.11 -24.95 -1.94
N GLU A 276 -1.77 -26.24 -1.88
CA GLU A 276 -0.55 -26.80 -2.44
C GLU A 276 -0.44 -26.52 -3.95
N GLY A 277 0.77 -26.19 -4.41
CA GLY A 277 1.04 -25.82 -5.80
C GLY A 277 0.66 -24.38 -6.19
N ARG A 278 -0.10 -23.65 -5.35
CA ARG A 278 -0.38 -22.23 -5.61
C ARG A 278 0.80 -21.33 -5.28
N ASP A 279 0.73 -20.07 -5.70
CA ASP A 279 1.71 -19.03 -5.37
C ASP A 279 1.97 -18.97 -3.85
N LEU A 280 3.26 -18.98 -3.45
CA LEU A 280 3.65 -19.14 -2.05
C LEU A 280 3.20 -17.95 -1.19
N ASN A 281 3.18 -16.75 -1.76
CA ASN A 281 2.66 -15.56 -1.07
C ASN A 281 1.13 -15.67 -0.91
N TYR A 282 0.41 -16.15 -1.92
CA TYR A 282 -1.02 -16.42 -1.82
C TYR A 282 -1.35 -17.45 -0.75
N GLN A 283 -0.63 -18.58 -0.70
CA GLN A 283 -0.79 -19.58 0.36
C GLN A 283 -0.61 -18.94 1.75
N TYR A 284 0.46 -18.15 1.91
CA TYR A 284 0.74 -17.45 3.16
C TYR A 284 -0.38 -16.49 3.57
N HIS A 285 -0.90 -15.69 2.65
CA HIS A 285 -1.99 -14.75 2.92
C HIS A 285 -3.31 -15.46 3.23
N ALA A 286 -3.62 -16.54 2.51
CA ALA A 286 -4.81 -17.35 2.77
C ALA A 286 -4.77 -17.98 4.17
N ILE A 287 -3.65 -18.61 4.53
CA ILE A 287 -3.46 -19.26 5.83
C ILE A 287 -3.44 -18.22 6.97
N SER A 288 -2.71 -17.12 6.81
CA SER A 288 -2.69 -16.03 7.79
C SER A 288 -4.08 -15.41 8.00
N GLY A 289 -4.89 -15.32 6.94
CA GLY A 289 -6.27 -14.86 7.02
C GLY A 289 -7.17 -15.82 7.79
N LEU A 290 -6.98 -17.14 7.63
CA LEU A 290 -7.70 -18.16 8.39
C LEU A 290 -7.32 -18.12 9.88
N VAL A 291 -6.05 -17.96 10.22
CA VAL A 291 -5.59 -17.81 11.62
C VAL A 291 -6.29 -16.63 12.31
N LYS A 292 -6.28 -15.44 11.69
CA LYS A 292 -6.98 -14.26 12.25
C LYS A 292 -8.48 -14.48 12.45
N ARG A 293 -9.13 -15.21 11.53
CA ARG A 293 -10.55 -15.59 11.67
C ARG A 293 -10.74 -16.59 12.81
N ALA A 294 -9.85 -17.59 12.93
CA ALA A 294 -9.88 -18.58 13.98
C ALA A 294 -9.70 -17.96 15.38
N GLU A 295 -8.74 -17.04 15.54
CA GLU A 295 -8.55 -16.26 16.78
C GLU A 295 -9.80 -15.48 17.18
N ARG A 296 -10.48 -14.87 16.21
CA ARG A 296 -11.76 -14.20 16.45
C ARG A 296 -12.83 -15.18 16.93
N VAL A 297 -12.95 -16.35 16.30
CA VAL A 297 -13.91 -17.38 16.73
C VAL A 297 -13.58 -17.89 18.13
N ILE A 298 -12.30 -18.12 18.45
CA ILE A 298 -11.83 -18.48 19.79
C ILE A 298 -12.29 -17.44 20.81
N SER A 299 -12.14 -16.14 20.52
CA SER A 299 -12.50 -15.06 21.46
C SER A 299 -14.00 -14.97 21.78
N CYS A 300 -14.86 -15.49 20.89
CA CYS A 300 -16.32 -15.38 21.00
C CYS A 300 -17.02 -16.71 21.37
N THR A 301 -16.30 -17.83 21.38
CA THR A 301 -16.86 -19.17 21.59
C THR A 301 -16.72 -19.59 23.05
N LYS A 302 -17.79 -20.18 23.63
CA LYS A 302 -17.81 -20.73 24.99
C LYS A 302 -17.77 -22.27 25.02
N ASP A 303 -17.96 -22.91 23.87
CA ASP A 303 -17.92 -24.37 23.72
C ASP A 303 -16.47 -24.88 23.80
N GLU A 304 -16.18 -25.68 24.83
CA GLU A 304 -14.82 -26.18 25.11
C GLU A 304 -14.29 -27.13 24.02
N GLN A 305 -15.14 -28.00 23.47
CA GLN A 305 -14.73 -28.94 22.44
C GLN A 305 -14.42 -28.21 21.13
N LYS A 306 -15.25 -27.23 20.77
CA LYS A 306 -15.01 -26.37 19.61
C LYS A 306 -13.75 -25.53 19.78
N LEU A 307 -13.49 -25.01 20.98
CA LEU A 307 -12.26 -24.28 21.28
C LEU A 307 -11.02 -25.18 21.13
N LYS A 308 -11.08 -26.42 21.60
CA LYS A 308 -10.00 -27.40 21.45
C LYS A 308 -9.72 -27.67 19.96
N ASN A 309 -10.75 -28.00 19.18
CA ASN A 309 -10.60 -28.30 17.76
C ASN A 309 -10.01 -27.13 16.96
N ILE A 310 -10.46 -25.90 17.22
CA ILE A 310 -9.95 -24.70 16.53
C ILE A 310 -8.52 -24.39 16.95
N LYS A 311 -8.15 -24.59 18.22
CA LYS A 311 -6.76 -24.41 18.68
C LYS A 311 -5.80 -25.39 17.99
N GLU A 312 -6.19 -26.66 17.86
CA GLU A 312 -5.40 -27.65 17.13
C GLU A 312 -5.27 -27.29 15.64
N ALA A 313 -6.33 -26.72 15.03
CA ALA A 313 -6.28 -26.22 13.66
C ALA A 313 -5.32 -25.01 13.51
N VAL A 314 -5.34 -24.08 14.46
CA VAL A 314 -4.44 -22.91 14.49
C VAL A 314 -2.98 -23.35 14.63
N GLU A 315 -2.69 -24.33 15.49
CA GLU A 315 -1.34 -24.86 15.66
C GLU A 315 -0.76 -25.42 14.34
N VAL A 316 -1.58 -26.14 13.55
CA VAL A 316 -1.19 -26.61 12.21
C VAL A 316 -0.80 -25.45 11.29
N PHE A 317 -1.58 -24.37 11.28
CA PHE A 317 -1.29 -23.19 10.47
C PHE A 317 -0.08 -22.39 10.98
N ASP A 318 0.07 -22.23 12.28
CA ASP A 318 1.21 -21.51 12.88
C ASP A 318 2.52 -22.24 12.61
N ASN A 319 2.52 -23.58 12.66
CA ASN A 319 3.66 -24.40 12.27
C ASN A 319 4.03 -24.17 10.80
N TRP A 320 3.03 -24.18 9.90
CA TRP A 320 3.25 -23.89 8.47
C TRP A 320 3.77 -22.45 8.24
N ILE A 321 3.20 -21.45 8.93
CA ILE A 321 3.62 -20.04 8.84
C ILE A 321 5.05 -19.86 9.36
N THR A 322 5.40 -20.55 10.44
CA THR A 322 6.73 -20.50 11.05
C THR A 322 7.76 -21.08 10.11
N ASP A 323 7.49 -22.26 9.56
CA ASP A 323 8.34 -22.89 8.55
C ASP A 323 8.48 -22.02 7.28
N PHE A 324 7.40 -21.38 6.81
CA PHE A 324 7.45 -20.41 5.71
C PHE A 324 8.43 -19.26 5.98
N LYS A 325 8.38 -18.68 7.19
CA LYS A 325 9.24 -17.54 7.59
C LYS A 325 10.68 -17.95 7.83
N VAL A 326 10.90 -19.05 8.56
CA VAL A 326 12.24 -19.53 8.95
C VAL A 326 13.02 -20.01 7.74
N ASN A 327 12.38 -20.77 6.84
CA ASN A 327 13.04 -21.32 5.65
C ASN A 327 13.04 -20.34 4.46
N GLY A 328 12.59 -19.10 4.66
CA GLY A 328 12.61 -18.05 3.65
C GLY A 328 11.84 -18.44 2.37
N ARG A 329 10.75 -19.21 2.51
CA ARG A 329 9.99 -19.77 1.38
C ARG A 329 9.46 -18.71 0.43
N ALA A 330 9.24 -17.47 0.91
CA ALA A 330 8.90 -16.32 0.06
C ALA A 330 9.86 -16.11 -1.12
N LYS A 331 11.16 -16.43 -0.97
CA LYS A 331 12.17 -16.30 -2.03
C LYS A 331 12.07 -17.39 -3.09
N MET A 332 11.33 -18.46 -2.82
CA MET A 332 11.08 -19.55 -3.76
C MET A 332 9.85 -19.26 -4.63
N ASN A 333 9.23 -18.08 -4.49
CA ASN A 333 8.08 -17.70 -5.29
C ASN A 333 8.48 -17.46 -6.75
N PHE A 334 7.67 -17.97 -7.68
CA PHE A 334 7.85 -17.71 -9.09
C PHE A 334 7.07 -16.46 -9.49
N ASP A 335 7.67 -15.29 -9.35
CA ASP A 335 7.00 -14.04 -9.70
C ASP A 335 6.65 -13.99 -11.19
N TYR A 336 5.49 -13.38 -11.51
CA TYR A 336 4.97 -13.33 -12.86
C TYR A 336 5.65 -12.23 -13.69
N LEU A 337 6.04 -12.57 -14.92
CA LEU A 337 6.38 -11.59 -15.94
C LEU A 337 5.11 -10.95 -16.51
N SER A 338 5.21 -9.70 -16.97
CA SER A 338 4.11 -9.07 -17.71
C SER A 338 3.85 -9.83 -19.01
N VAL A 339 2.59 -9.95 -19.40
CA VAL A 339 2.18 -10.68 -20.62
C VAL A 339 2.92 -10.16 -21.86
N ASP A 340 3.11 -8.85 -21.99
CA ASP A 340 3.84 -8.24 -23.12
C ASP A 340 5.31 -8.62 -23.16
N LEU A 341 5.92 -8.82 -22.00
CA LEU A 341 7.32 -9.26 -21.93
C LEU A 341 7.42 -10.72 -22.37
N VAL A 342 6.49 -11.59 -21.96
CA VAL A 342 6.44 -12.98 -22.42
C VAL A 342 6.22 -13.04 -23.94
N ARG A 343 5.25 -12.26 -24.46
CA ARG A 343 4.97 -12.14 -25.89
C ARG A 343 6.20 -11.73 -26.70
N SER A 344 6.98 -10.78 -26.18
CA SER A 344 8.18 -10.29 -26.88
C SER A 344 9.22 -11.38 -27.12
N TYR A 345 9.27 -12.41 -26.26
CA TYR A 345 10.20 -13.54 -26.39
C TYR A 345 9.62 -14.74 -27.16
N LYS A 346 8.34 -14.71 -27.55
CA LYS A 346 7.70 -15.78 -28.33
C LYS A 346 8.45 -16.14 -29.62
N PRO A 347 8.94 -15.19 -30.45
CA PRO A 347 9.66 -15.55 -31.68
C PRO A 347 10.97 -16.31 -31.41
N LEU A 348 11.62 -16.07 -30.27
CA LEU A 348 12.81 -16.82 -29.87
C LEU A 348 12.43 -18.22 -29.36
N ALA A 349 11.28 -18.36 -28.70
CA ALA A 349 10.73 -19.68 -28.37
C ALA A 349 10.44 -20.50 -29.63
N ASP A 350 9.93 -19.87 -30.69
CA ASP A 350 9.70 -20.50 -31.99
C ASP A 350 11.03 -20.94 -32.64
N LYS A 351 12.09 -20.11 -32.61
CA LYS A 351 13.44 -20.49 -33.09
C LYS A 351 13.99 -21.69 -32.31
N TYR A 352 13.76 -21.76 -31.00
CA TYR A 352 14.13 -22.91 -30.16
C TYR A 352 13.16 -24.11 -30.27
N LYS A 353 12.10 -24.02 -31.08
CA LYS A 353 11.08 -25.06 -31.25
C LYS A 353 10.42 -25.47 -29.92
N ILE A 354 10.19 -24.49 -29.05
CA ILE A 354 9.48 -24.69 -27.80
C ILE A 354 7.99 -24.69 -28.09
N GLU A 355 7.32 -25.81 -27.82
CA GLU A 355 5.88 -25.95 -28.04
C GLU A 355 5.07 -25.02 -27.12
N ASP A 356 4.00 -24.44 -27.68
CA ASP A 356 3.01 -23.70 -26.90
C ASP A 356 2.19 -24.68 -26.07
N ASN A 357 2.36 -24.60 -24.76
CA ASN A 357 1.64 -25.41 -23.79
C ASN A 357 0.22 -24.90 -23.52
N GLY A 358 -0.21 -23.82 -24.17
CA GLY A 358 -1.51 -23.18 -23.98
C GLY A 358 -1.57 -22.19 -22.81
N PHE A 359 -0.54 -22.14 -21.96
CA PHE A 359 -0.48 -21.21 -20.83
C PHE A 359 -0.46 -19.77 -21.28
N LEU A 360 0.34 -19.43 -22.30
CA LEU A 360 0.43 -18.05 -22.79
C LEU A 360 -0.94 -17.57 -23.25
N LYS A 361 -1.66 -18.39 -24.03
CA LYS A 361 -3.03 -18.09 -24.46
C LYS A 361 -3.96 -17.84 -23.26
N ALA A 362 -3.95 -18.73 -22.27
CA ALA A 362 -4.76 -18.56 -21.06
C ALA A 362 -4.38 -17.29 -20.26
N TYR A 363 -3.11 -16.93 -20.26
CA TYR A 363 -2.62 -15.71 -19.60
C TYR A 363 -2.99 -14.44 -20.36
N GLU A 364 -3.06 -14.51 -21.69
CA GLU A 364 -3.54 -13.43 -22.54
C GLU A 364 -5.05 -13.22 -22.40
N GLU A 365 -5.84 -14.29 -22.29
CA GLU A 365 -7.31 -14.22 -22.09
C GLU A 365 -7.70 -13.49 -20.79
N VAL A 366 -6.80 -13.47 -19.80
CA VAL A 366 -6.99 -12.73 -18.54
C VAL A 366 -6.25 -11.39 -18.50
N ASP A 367 -5.81 -10.87 -19.64
CA ASP A 367 -5.07 -9.61 -19.78
C ASP A 367 -3.79 -9.53 -18.93
N GLY A 368 -3.13 -10.66 -18.69
CA GLY A 368 -1.96 -10.71 -17.82
C GLY A 368 -2.25 -10.60 -16.32
N ASP A 369 -3.52 -10.61 -15.89
CA ASP A 369 -3.88 -10.65 -14.48
C ASP A 369 -3.74 -12.07 -13.92
N TYR A 370 -2.56 -12.36 -13.38
CA TYR A 370 -2.23 -13.67 -12.81
C TYR A 370 -3.16 -14.11 -11.67
N LYS A 371 -3.89 -13.18 -11.02
CA LYS A 371 -4.85 -13.56 -9.96
C LYS A 371 -6.07 -14.25 -10.55
N LYS A 372 -6.47 -13.91 -11.77
CA LYS A 372 -7.59 -14.54 -12.49
C LYS A 372 -7.26 -15.97 -12.89
N LEU A 373 -5.99 -16.31 -13.14
CA LEU A 373 -5.54 -17.68 -13.45
C LEU A 373 -5.89 -18.70 -12.36
N ARG A 374 -6.18 -18.26 -11.13
CA ARG A 374 -6.65 -19.12 -10.04
C ARG A 374 -8.03 -19.73 -10.28
N ASN A 375 -8.76 -19.21 -11.25
CA ASN A 375 -10.10 -19.65 -11.64
C ASN A 375 -10.14 -20.19 -13.08
N VAL A 376 -9.05 -20.09 -13.85
CA VAL A 376 -8.98 -20.61 -15.22
C VAL A 376 -8.45 -22.04 -15.16
N GLN A 377 -9.29 -23.00 -15.56
CA GLN A 377 -8.92 -24.42 -15.59
C GLN A 377 -8.01 -24.72 -16.78
N VAL A 378 -7.08 -25.65 -16.58
CA VAL A 378 -6.31 -26.24 -17.68
C VAL A 378 -7.25 -27.17 -18.46
N PRO A 379 -7.26 -27.13 -19.80
CA PRO A 379 -8.05 -28.05 -20.62
C PRO A 379 -7.81 -29.51 -20.20
N ASP A 380 -8.89 -30.29 -20.15
CA ASP A 380 -8.89 -31.71 -19.79
C ASP A 380 -8.31 -32.05 -18.41
N SER A 381 -8.26 -31.06 -17.50
CA SER A 381 -7.69 -31.20 -16.17
C SER A 381 -8.57 -30.60 -15.07
N SER A 382 -8.39 -31.07 -13.85
CA SER A 382 -9.13 -30.60 -12.66
C SER A 382 -8.43 -29.46 -11.92
N ILE A 383 -7.24 -29.05 -12.37
CA ILE A 383 -6.45 -27.98 -11.76
C ILE A 383 -6.48 -26.70 -12.60
N THR A 384 -6.14 -25.60 -11.96
CA THR A 384 -6.09 -24.27 -12.55
C THR A 384 -4.70 -23.93 -13.05
N TRP A 385 -4.62 -22.97 -13.99
CA TRP A 385 -3.36 -22.59 -14.62
C TRP A 385 -2.33 -22.07 -13.63
N ASP A 386 -2.72 -21.45 -12.51
CA ASP A 386 -1.78 -21.02 -11.47
C ASP A 386 -1.04 -22.20 -10.81
N ILE A 387 -1.73 -23.33 -10.63
CA ILE A 387 -1.15 -24.56 -10.06
C ILE A 387 -0.26 -25.25 -11.09
N GLU A 388 -0.78 -25.46 -12.30
CA GLU A 388 -0.04 -26.18 -13.35
C GLU A 388 1.25 -25.44 -13.74
N ARG A 389 1.19 -24.11 -13.82
CA ARG A 389 2.36 -23.27 -14.11
C ARG A 389 3.45 -23.42 -13.05
N ASN A 390 3.10 -23.34 -11.76
CA ASN A 390 4.09 -23.45 -10.69
C ASN A 390 4.71 -24.86 -10.62
N LYS A 391 3.89 -25.90 -10.82
CA LYS A 391 4.36 -27.29 -10.86
C LYS A 391 5.36 -27.52 -11.98
N ASN A 392 5.07 -27.02 -13.19
CA ASN A 392 5.98 -27.14 -14.33
C ASN A 392 7.24 -26.29 -14.14
N LEU A 393 7.10 -25.05 -13.67
CA LEU A 393 8.24 -24.17 -13.44
C LEU A 393 9.25 -24.74 -12.46
N GLN A 394 8.81 -25.42 -11.40
CA GLN A 394 9.72 -26.06 -10.46
C GLN A 394 10.69 -27.00 -11.20
N ASN A 395 10.16 -27.88 -12.06
CA ASN A 395 10.95 -28.83 -12.83
C ASN A 395 11.89 -28.15 -13.83
N VAL A 396 11.42 -27.10 -14.51
CA VAL A 396 12.24 -26.40 -15.53
C VAL A 396 13.35 -25.60 -14.85
N VAL A 397 13.03 -24.87 -13.79
CA VAL A 397 13.99 -24.02 -13.06
C VAL A 397 15.09 -24.85 -12.41
N ASP A 398 14.77 -26.02 -11.86
CA ASP A 398 15.77 -26.89 -11.24
C ASP A 398 16.78 -27.40 -12.29
N ARG A 399 16.32 -27.79 -13.49
CA ARG A 399 17.21 -28.15 -14.61
C ARG A 399 18.11 -27.00 -15.05
N VAL A 400 17.56 -25.78 -15.17
CA VAL A 400 18.35 -24.61 -15.56
C VAL A 400 19.39 -24.25 -14.49
N LYS A 401 19.03 -24.38 -13.21
CA LYS A 401 19.96 -24.16 -12.08
C LYS A 401 21.09 -25.20 -12.07
N GLU A 402 20.80 -26.46 -12.35
CA GLU A 402 21.81 -27.52 -12.47
C GLU A 402 22.82 -27.21 -13.59
N GLN A 403 22.32 -26.75 -14.74
CA GLN A 403 23.14 -26.37 -15.87
C GLN A 403 23.89 -25.05 -15.66
N LYS A 404 23.47 -24.21 -14.70
CA LYS A 404 24.00 -22.87 -14.38
C LYS A 404 24.06 -21.92 -15.58
N LYS A 405 23.23 -22.14 -16.60
CA LYS A 405 23.21 -21.38 -17.85
C LYS A 405 21.83 -20.81 -18.13
N TRP A 406 21.65 -19.54 -17.77
CA TRP A 406 20.41 -18.80 -18.04
C TRP A 406 20.46 -18.01 -19.36
N PHE A 407 21.64 -17.58 -19.77
CA PHE A 407 21.86 -16.82 -21.00
C PHE A 407 22.95 -17.49 -21.83
N GLU A 408 22.81 -17.42 -23.15
CA GLU A 408 23.79 -17.96 -24.08
C GLU A 408 25.08 -17.15 -23.97
N THR A 409 26.20 -17.86 -23.95
CA THR A 409 27.54 -17.29 -23.79
C THR A 409 28.25 -17.04 -25.12
N ASP A 410 27.73 -17.62 -26.20
CA ASP A 410 28.37 -17.69 -27.50
C ASP A 410 27.35 -18.09 -28.58
N GLY A 411 27.64 -17.76 -29.84
CA GLY A 411 26.82 -18.12 -31.01
C GLY A 411 25.80 -17.05 -31.44
N GLU A 412 24.90 -17.42 -32.35
CA GLU A 412 23.91 -16.50 -32.96
C GLU A 412 23.10 -15.73 -31.90
N PHE A 413 22.71 -16.40 -30.82
CA PHE A 413 21.90 -15.85 -29.72
C PHE A 413 22.71 -15.44 -28.49
N GLU A 414 24.02 -15.17 -28.62
CA GLU A 414 24.84 -14.63 -27.51
C GLU A 414 24.11 -13.51 -26.74
N ASP A 415 24.23 -13.53 -25.41
CA ASP A 415 23.54 -12.66 -24.44
C ASP A 415 22.02 -12.82 -24.31
N LEU A 416 21.35 -13.53 -25.23
CA LEU A 416 19.92 -13.83 -25.12
C LEU A 416 19.67 -15.05 -24.20
N PRO A 417 18.45 -15.23 -23.69
CA PRO A 417 18.13 -16.35 -22.80
C PRO A 417 18.32 -17.70 -23.51
N THR A 418 18.86 -18.68 -22.79
CA THR A 418 19.01 -20.07 -23.29
C THR A 418 17.65 -20.72 -23.52
N GLU A 419 17.61 -21.85 -24.24
CA GLU A 419 16.38 -22.64 -24.41
C GLU A 419 15.67 -22.90 -23.07
N GLY A 420 16.42 -23.31 -22.03
CA GLY A 420 15.87 -23.57 -20.70
C GLY A 420 15.28 -22.32 -20.02
N HIS A 421 15.91 -21.16 -20.20
CA HIS A 421 15.38 -19.89 -19.69
C HIS A 421 14.16 -19.44 -20.50
N ILE A 422 14.14 -19.62 -21.82
CA ILE A 422 12.96 -19.35 -22.65
C ILE A 422 11.79 -20.24 -22.24
N ARG A 423 12.01 -21.53 -21.93
CA ARG A 423 10.96 -22.39 -21.36
C ARG A 423 10.38 -21.81 -20.06
N CYS A 424 11.19 -21.23 -19.19
CA CYS A 424 10.70 -20.50 -18.01
C CYS A 424 9.89 -19.25 -18.38
N ILE A 425 10.38 -18.47 -19.35
CA ILE A 425 9.76 -17.23 -19.81
C ILE A 425 8.38 -17.51 -20.41
N MET A 426 8.22 -18.59 -21.16
CA MET A 426 6.93 -19.03 -21.71
C MET A 426 5.92 -19.46 -20.63
N TRP A 427 6.39 -19.75 -19.41
CA TRP A 427 5.57 -19.92 -18.20
C TRP A 427 5.47 -18.61 -17.36
N ALA A 428 5.76 -17.47 -17.97
CA ALA A 428 5.79 -16.15 -17.34
C ALA A 428 6.72 -16.07 -16.12
N TYR A 429 7.93 -16.65 -16.18
CA TYR A 429 8.91 -16.54 -15.11
C TYR A 429 10.32 -16.26 -15.61
N SER A 430 11.06 -15.44 -14.85
CA SER A 430 12.50 -15.26 -14.99
C SER A 430 13.10 -14.92 -13.62
N HIS A 431 14.30 -15.44 -13.35
CA HIS A 431 15.07 -15.03 -12.17
C HIS A 431 15.57 -13.57 -12.28
N ASP A 432 15.64 -13.02 -13.50
CA ASP A 432 16.07 -11.65 -13.77
C ASP A 432 15.18 -11.01 -14.84
N ALA A 433 14.00 -10.55 -14.43
CA ALA A 433 13.07 -9.84 -15.31
C ALA A 433 13.63 -8.50 -15.81
N GLY A 434 14.53 -7.86 -15.03
CA GLY A 434 15.15 -6.58 -15.37
C GLY A 434 16.09 -6.71 -16.57
N LYS A 435 16.92 -7.75 -16.59
CA LYS A 435 17.81 -8.06 -17.72
C LYS A 435 17.01 -8.38 -18.98
N LEU A 436 15.91 -9.14 -18.89
CA LEU A 436 15.05 -9.41 -20.05
C LEU A 436 14.52 -8.13 -20.70
N LYS A 437 14.03 -7.17 -19.89
CA LYS A 437 13.55 -5.88 -20.42
C LYS A 437 14.65 -5.12 -21.17
N LYS A 438 15.89 -5.19 -20.70
CA LYS A 438 17.04 -4.53 -21.34
C LYS A 438 17.48 -5.21 -22.64
N LEU A 439 17.23 -6.51 -22.79
CA LEU A 439 17.62 -7.30 -23.96
C LEU A 439 16.61 -7.22 -25.12
N LEU A 440 15.46 -6.56 -24.95
CA LEU A 440 14.46 -6.42 -26.02
C LEU A 440 15.00 -5.81 -27.33
N PRO A 441 15.86 -4.77 -27.32
CA PRO A 441 16.46 -4.25 -28.54
C PRO A 441 17.37 -5.27 -29.23
N THR A 442 18.24 -5.94 -28.46
CA THR A 442 19.16 -6.98 -28.95
C THR A 442 18.40 -8.17 -29.51
N LEU A 443 17.30 -8.58 -28.87
CA LEU A 443 16.40 -9.62 -29.34
C LEU A 443 15.82 -9.25 -30.70
N ALA A 444 15.31 -8.03 -30.86
CA ALA A 444 14.74 -7.57 -32.12
C ALA A 444 15.78 -7.47 -33.26
N GLU A 445 17.03 -7.15 -32.94
CA GLU A 445 18.14 -7.12 -33.90
C GLU A 445 18.51 -8.54 -34.36
N LYS A 446 18.74 -9.46 -33.41
CA LYS A 446 19.16 -10.86 -33.69
C LYS A 446 18.07 -11.74 -34.30
N LEU A 447 16.81 -11.34 -34.21
CA LEU A 447 15.70 -12.03 -34.89
C LEU A 447 15.45 -11.51 -36.31
N LYS A 448 15.99 -10.33 -36.67
CA LYS A 448 15.91 -9.76 -38.01
C LYS A 448 17.09 -10.16 -38.90
N SER A 449 18.24 -10.44 -38.28
CA SER A 449 19.37 -11.11 -38.91
C SER A 449 19.11 -12.60 -39.09
#